data_AF-A0A951AH56-F1
#
_entry.id   AF-A0A951AH56-F1
#
_cell.length_a   1.000
_cell.length_b   1.000
_cell.length_c   1.000
_cell.angle_alpha   90.00
_cell.angle_beta   90.00
_cell.angle_gamma   90.00
#
_symmetry.space_group_name_H-M   'P 1'
#
loop_
_entity.id
_entity.type
_entity.pdbx_description
1 polymer ?
#
loop_
_entity_poly.entity_id
_entity_poly.type
_entity_poly.pdbx_seq_one_letter_code
_entity_poly.pdbx_strand_id
1 'polypeptide(L)'
;MEDLVRLYAALAHNGDLRPLRRRESDPIPERGRQLLTPESTFLTLEMLNVPRPEISFSESSNVAPVFWKTGTSHGFHDAWSVAVFNHYVLAVWIGNFDGKPNPALIGRAAAAPLLFQIIDALRVSWPEPNEPHSPPPNVNLKRVEFCAVSGDLPGPHCIHRVEDWFIPGISPIKTCDVHQEILVDAATGLRVPIDDGTRELRREVYELWPSDLLKLFERAGLSRHSPPPFLPGTESEFAARSGNPPKIISPSDARATLVGVSSEIPLRAKADADVREIYWFADKTFIGKSRAADVLTWKSPPGTYQLIALDDHGRSGSCRVDIR
;
A
#
# COMPACT_ATOMS: atom_id res chain seq x y z
N MET A 1 7.74 17.13 19.74
CA MET A 1 6.98 17.87 18.72
C MET A 1 7.88 18.70 17.80
N GLU A 2 8.91 19.39 18.31
CA GLU A 2 9.82 20.19 17.48
C GLU A 2 10.45 19.42 16.32
N ASP A 3 11.01 18.23 16.56
CA ASP A 3 11.59 17.41 15.48
C ASP A 3 10.58 17.01 14.41
N LEU A 4 9.33 16.74 14.82
CA LEU A 4 8.25 16.41 13.89
C LEU A 4 7.92 17.60 12.99
N VAL A 5 7.78 18.80 13.57
CA VAL A 5 7.59 20.04 12.80
C VAL A 5 8.75 20.25 11.83
N ARG A 6 9.98 20.01 12.27
CA ARG A 6 11.17 20.15 11.44
C ARG A 6 11.19 19.18 10.25
N LEU A 7 10.71 17.95 10.44
CA LEU A 7 10.57 16.98 9.36
C LEU A 7 9.49 17.38 8.34
N TYR A 8 8.35 17.89 8.80
CA TYR A 8 7.31 18.42 7.90
C TYR A 8 7.77 19.70 7.17
N ALA A 9 8.58 20.54 7.82
CA ALA A 9 9.22 21.68 7.16
C ALA A 9 10.20 21.21 6.07
N ALA A 10 10.92 20.11 6.28
CA ALA A 10 11.74 19.52 5.22
C ALA A 10 10.88 19.02 4.05
N LEU A 11 9.70 18.43 4.29
CA LEU A 11 8.76 18.05 3.21
C LEU A 11 8.32 19.26 2.40
N ALA A 12 7.91 20.33 3.08
CA ALA A 12 7.52 21.59 2.44
C ALA A 12 8.67 22.26 1.66
N HIS A 13 9.91 21.99 2.07
CA HIS A 13 11.13 22.57 1.50
C HIS A 13 11.90 21.59 0.61
N ASN A 14 11.17 20.80 -0.20
CA ASN A 14 11.73 19.88 -1.21
C ASN A 14 12.74 18.86 -0.67
N GLY A 15 12.58 18.44 0.59
CA GLY A 15 13.42 17.46 1.26
C GLY A 15 14.67 18.03 1.94
N ASP A 16 14.87 19.34 1.92
CA ASP A 16 16.02 20.00 2.53
C ASP A 16 15.78 20.29 4.03
N LEU A 17 16.37 19.46 4.90
CA LEU A 17 16.22 19.58 6.34
C LEU A 17 17.11 20.69 6.91
N ARG A 18 16.49 21.77 7.38
CA ARG A 18 17.16 22.90 8.04
C ARG A 18 16.92 22.91 9.55
N PRO A 19 17.83 23.47 10.36
CA PRO A 19 17.56 23.74 11.77
C PRO A 19 16.52 24.85 11.90
N LEU A 20 15.69 24.78 12.95
CA LEU A 20 14.73 25.83 13.27
C LEU A 20 15.44 27.02 13.92
N ARG A 21 15.01 28.23 13.58
CA ARG A 21 15.45 29.48 14.23
C ARG A 21 14.40 29.86 15.27
N ARG A 22 14.82 30.23 16.47
CA ARG A 22 13.92 30.66 17.55
C ARG A 22 13.94 32.17 17.72
N ARG A 23 15.05 32.81 17.36
CA ARG A 23 15.25 34.25 17.45
C ARG A 23 15.52 34.81 16.06
N GLU A 24 15.13 36.06 15.86
CA GLU A 24 15.41 36.79 14.63
C GLU A 24 16.92 36.95 14.37
N SER A 25 17.72 37.03 15.43
CA SER A 25 19.18 37.11 15.36
C SER A 25 19.88 35.78 15.08
N ASP A 26 19.17 34.65 15.15
CA ASP A 26 19.76 33.35 14.82
C ASP A 26 20.18 33.34 13.34
N PRO A 27 21.34 32.77 12.98
CA PRO A 27 21.81 32.76 11.60
C PRO A 27 20.82 32.05 10.67
N ILE A 28 20.67 32.57 9.45
CA ILE A 28 19.86 31.92 8.40
C ILE A 28 20.66 30.74 7.84
N PRO A 29 20.16 29.50 7.93
CA PRO A 29 20.86 28.35 7.35
C PRO A 29 20.85 28.46 5.82
N GLU A 30 22.04 28.64 5.22
CA GLU A 30 22.17 28.75 3.76
C GLU A 30 21.83 27.44 3.04
N ARG A 31 22.17 26.29 3.65
CA ARG A 31 21.85 24.95 3.16
C ARG A 31 21.54 24.02 4.33
N GLY A 32 20.55 23.15 4.15
CA GLY A 32 20.30 22.06 5.07
C GLY A 32 20.90 20.74 4.57
N ARG A 33 20.43 19.64 5.16
CA ARG A 33 20.76 18.28 4.75
C ARG A 33 19.65 17.74 3.86
N GLN A 34 19.96 17.42 2.60
CA GLN A 34 19.02 16.75 1.71
C GLN A 34 18.66 15.37 2.27
N LEU A 35 17.41 15.19 2.71
CA LEU A 35 16.90 13.93 3.24
C LEU A 35 16.13 13.11 2.21
N LEU A 36 15.34 13.80 1.40
CA LEU A 36 14.42 13.22 0.42
C LEU A 36 14.61 13.96 -0.90
N THR A 37 14.28 13.35 -2.04
CA THR A 37 14.31 14.06 -3.32
C THR A 37 13.09 14.99 -3.45
N PRO A 38 13.18 16.09 -4.21
CA PRO A 38 12.04 16.97 -4.47
C PRO A 38 10.82 16.23 -5.06
N GLU A 39 11.05 15.24 -5.93
CA GLU A 39 9.99 14.40 -6.50
C GLU A 39 9.25 13.64 -5.39
N SER A 40 10.01 13.01 -4.49
CA SER A 40 9.46 12.19 -3.41
C SER A 40 8.68 13.04 -2.41
N THR A 41 9.17 14.24 -2.09
CA THR A 41 8.46 15.16 -1.19
C THR A 41 7.18 15.70 -1.81
N PHE A 42 7.21 16.05 -3.09
CA PHE A 42 6.02 16.49 -3.81
C PHE A 42 4.93 15.42 -3.77
N LEU A 43 5.25 14.17 -4.15
CA LEU A 43 4.29 13.06 -4.08
C LEU A 43 3.81 12.76 -2.66
N THR A 44 4.69 12.90 -1.67
CA THR A 44 4.31 12.71 -0.27
C THR A 44 3.30 13.76 0.18
N LEU A 45 3.49 15.02 -0.20
CA LEU A 45 2.53 16.08 0.09
C LEU A 45 1.21 15.83 -0.65
N GLU A 46 1.23 15.42 -1.92
CA GLU A 46 0.00 15.06 -2.65
C GLU A 46 -0.79 13.95 -1.93
N MET A 47 -0.11 12.92 -1.40
CA MET A 47 -0.77 11.88 -0.59
C MET A 47 -1.34 12.39 0.75
N LEU A 48 -0.79 13.48 1.28
CA LEU A 48 -1.26 14.15 2.49
C LEU A 48 -2.38 15.17 2.22
N ASN A 49 -2.69 15.45 0.96
CA ASN A 49 -3.77 16.35 0.54
C ASN A 49 -5.13 15.65 0.62
N VAL A 50 -5.54 15.29 1.84
CA VAL A 50 -6.80 14.58 2.09
C VAL A 50 -7.87 15.53 2.64
N PRO A 51 -9.17 15.27 2.41
CA PRO A 51 -10.25 16.13 2.92
C PRO A 51 -10.20 16.26 4.43
N ARG A 52 -10.43 17.49 4.93
CA ARG A 52 -10.57 17.73 6.37
C ARG A 52 -11.81 17.02 6.92
N PRO A 53 -11.84 16.64 8.22
CA PRO A 53 -12.89 15.77 8.77
C PRO A 53 -14.33 16.24 8.55
N GLU A 54 -14.53 17.54 8.41
CA GLU A 54 -15.85 18.20 8.32
C GLU A 54 -16.37 18.33 6.89
N ILE A 55 -15.53 18.06 5.88
CA ILE A 55 -15.84 18.37 4.47
C ILE A 55 -15.67 17.14 3.59
N SER A 56 -16.55 16.98 2.60
CA SER A 56 -16.45 15.90 1.61
C SER A 56 -15.31 16.11 0.61
N PHE A 57 -14.88 15.05 -0.06
CA PHE A 57 -13.84 15.15 -1.10
C PHE A 57 -14.23 16.11 -2.24
N SER A 58 -15.50 16.11 -2.65
CA SER A 58 -16.03 17.00 -3.69
C SER A 58 -15.97 18.49 -3.31
N GLU A 59 -16.03 18.81 -2.03
CA GLU A 59 -15.98 20.19 -1.53
C GLU A 59 -14.54 20.65 -1.28
N SER A 60 -13.59 19.72 -1.07
CA SER A 60 -12.18 20.07 -0.83
C SER A 60 -11.46 20.67 -2.03
N SER A 61 -11.92 20.42 -3.27
CA SER A 61 -11.29 20.91 -4.50
C SER A 61 -11.33 22.44 -4.66
N ASN A 62 -12.26 23.12 -3.97
CA ASN A 62 -12.42 24.58 -4.02
C ASN A 62 -11.72 25.32 -2.86
N VAL A 63 -11.03 24.59 -1.98
CA VAL A 63 -10.40 25.15 -0.78
C VAL A 63 -8.88 25.12 -0.95
N ALA A 64 -8.18 26.11 -0.38
CA ALA A 64 -6.73 26.13 -0.41
C ALA A 64 -6.14 24.87 0.26
N PRO A 65 -5.15 24.22 -0.37
CA PRO A 65 -4.69 22.91 0.04
C PRO A 65 -4.12 22.94 1.45
N VAL A 66 -4.30 21.84 2.17
CA VAL A 66 -3.70 21.59 3.48
C VAL A 66 -3.20 20.16 3.44
N PHE A 67 -1.88 19.99 3.57
CA PHE A 67 -1.24 18.67 3.55
C PHE A 67 -1.06 18.21 4.97
N TRP A 68 -1.86 17.25 5.44
CA TRP A 68 -1.95 16.97 6.86
C TRP A 68 -2.08 15.50 7.21
N LYS A 69 -1.69 15.18 8.45
CA LYS A 69 -1.84 13.84 9.01
C LYS A 69 -2.13 13.89 10.50
N THR A 70 -2.88 12.89 10.95
CA THR A 70 -3.14 12.59 12.37
C THR A 70 -2.25 11.45 12.88
N GLY A 71 -1.97 11.47 14.17
CA GLY A 71 -1.42 10.35 14.93
C GLY A 71 -2.16 10.14 16.26
N THR A 72 -2.15 8.89 16.72
CA THR A 72 -2.74 8.45 17.99
C THR A 72 -1.84 7.40 18.57
N SER A 73 -1.37 7.65 19.79
CA SER A 73 -0.53 6.69 20.52
C SER A 73 -1.31 5.42 20.87
N HIS A 74 -0.58 4.31 20.99
CA HIS A 74 -1.13 3.10 21.60
C HIS A 74 -1.55 3.40 23.05
N GLY A 75 -2.72 2.91 23.48
CA GLY A 75 -3.24 3.18 24.83
C GLY A 75 -3.90 4.56 25.01
N PHE A 76 -4.00 5.39 23.95
CA PHE A 76 -4.67 6.69 23.98
C PHE A 76 -4.06 7.70 24.98
N HIS A 77 -2.73 7.79 25.03
CA HIS A 77 -2.01 8.77 25.88
C HIS A 77 -1.87 10.15 25.23
N ASP A 78 -1.77 10.15 23.91
CA ASP A 78 -1.44 11.28 23.06
C ASP A 78 -2.24 11.25 21.77
N ALA A 79 -2.75 12.41 21.39
CA ALA A 79 -3.33 12.73 20.10
C ALA A 79 -2.57 13.88 19.45
N TRP A 80 -2.19 13.77 18.18
CA TRP A 80 -1.56 14.88 17.47
C TRP A 80 -1.99 14.96 16.02
N SER A 81 -1.85 16.15 15.46
CA SER A 81 -2.08 16.46 14.04
C SER A 81 -1.02 17.44 13.57
N VAL A 82 -0.52 17.24 12.35
CA VAL A 82 0.49 18.13 11.74
C VAL A 82 0.06 18.45 10.32
N ALA A 83 0.27 19.69 9.89
CA ALA A 83 -0.05 20.17 8.56
C ALA A 83 1.03 21.07 7.98
N VAL A 84 1.16 21.01 6.65
CA VAL A 84 1.77 22.04 5.81
C VAL A 84 0.64 22.76 5.08
N PHE A 85 0.63 24.09 5.12
CA PHE A 85 -0.33 24.91 4.38
C PHE A 85 0.30 26.27 4.13
N ASN A 86 0.05 26.86 2.96
CA ASN A 86 0.72 28.10 2.55
C ASN A 86 2.25 27.98 2.78
N HIS A 87 2.86 28.93 3.49
CA HIS A 87 4.27 28.88 3.91
C HIS A 87 4.46 28.38 5.37
N TYR A 88 3.43 27.83 6.01
CA TYR A 88 3.44 27.39 7.39
C TYR A 88 3.55 25.86 7.54
N VAL A 89 4.17 25.47 8.66
CA VAL A 89 4.01 24.14 9.24
C VAL A 89 3.43 24.30 10.63
N LEU A 90 2.30 23.65 10.88
CA LEU A 90 1.60 23.70 12.17
C LEU A 90 1.47 22.29 12.72
N ALA A 91 1.77 22.14 14.01
CA ALA A 91 1.54 20.91 14.74
C ALA A 91 0.75 21.18 16.02
N VAL A 92 -0.26 20.37 16.26
CA VAL A 92 -1.07 20.37 17.48
C VAL A 92 -0.87 19.03 18.17
N TRP A 93 -0.55 19.07 19.46
CA TRP A 93 -0.52 17.92 20.34
C TRP A 93 -1.49 18.15 21.50
N ILE A 94 -2.23 17.11 21.85
CA ILE A 94 -3.15 17.07 22.99
C ILE A 94 -2.85 15.79 23.76
N GLY A 95 -2.61 15.93 25.06
CA GLY A 95 -2.37 14.82 25.97
C GLY A 95 -2.34 15.31 27.41
N ASN A 96 -2.28 14.35 28.34
CA ASN A 96 -2.12 14.66 29.75
C ASN A 96 -0.63 14.77 30.08
N PHE A 97 -0.20 15.84 30.75
CA PHE A 97 1.21 16.01 31.14
C PHE A 97 1.69 14.93 32.12
N ASP A 98 0.77 14.29 32.86
CA ASP A 98 1.06 13.15 33.73
C ASP A 98 1.07 11.80 32.98
N GLY A 99 0.87 11.82 31.66
CA GLY A 99 0.87 10.64 30.80
C GLY A 99 -0.33 9.72 31.01
N LYS A 100 -1.39 10.12 31.71
CA LYS A 100 -2.57 9.25 31.86
C LYS A 100 -3.28 9.02 30.52
N PRO A 101 -3.76 7.79 30.24
CA PRO A 101 -4.53 7.52 29.05
C PRO A 101 -5.92 8.18 29.15
N ASN A 102 -6.46 8.58 28.01
CA ASN A 102 -7.84 9.03 27.89
C ASN A 102 -8.40 8.59 26.53
N PRO A 103 -9.47 7.77 26.48
CA PRO A 103 -10.08 7.30 25.24
C PRO A 103 -10.52 8.40 24.25
N ALA A 104 -10.69 9.64 24.73
CA ALA A 104 -10.99 10.79 23.87
C ALA A 104 -9.77 11.28 23.06
N LEU A 105 -8.55 10.85 23.39
CA LEU A 105 -7.31 11.23 22.70
C LEU A 105 -7.13 10.46 21.40
N ILE A 106 -8.05 10.70 20.47
CA ILE A 106 -8.01 10.20 19.10
C ILE A 106 -7.64 11.39 18.20
N GLY A 107 -6.54 11.28 17.46
CA GLY A 107 -5.95 12.38 16.67
C GLY A 107 -6.95 13.08 15.75
N ARG A 108 -7.82 12.30 15.08
CA ARG A 108 -8.85 12.83 14.18
C ARG A 108 -9.98 13.58 14.91
N ALA A 109 -10.31 13.21 16.14
CA ALA A 109 -11.43 13.78 16.91
C ALA A 109 -10.98 14.87 17.90
N ALA A 110 -9.72 14.82 18.36
CA ALA A 110 -9.18 15.75 19.34
C ALA A 110 -8.26 16.80 18.70
N ALA A 111 -7.14 16.38 18.12
CA ALA A 111 -6.10 17.30 17.65
C ALA A 111 -6.42 17.96 16.30
N ALA A 112 -7.04 17.22 15.37
CA ALA A 112 -7.35 17.72 14.02
C ALA A 112 -8.35 18.90 14.01
N PRO A 113 -9.46 18.89 14.78
CA PRO A 113 -10.37 20.04 14.79
C PRO A 113 -9.67 21.33 15.25
N LEU A 114 -8.87 21.26 16.32
CA LEU A 114 -8.11 22.42 16.80
C LEU A 114 -7.07 22.90 15.78
N LEU A 115 -6.37 21.97 15.11
CA LEU A 115 -5.45 22.28 14.02
C LEU A 115 -6.16 23.10 12.92
N PHE A 116 -7.31 22.63 12.43
CA PHE A 116 -8.04 23.33 11.37
C PHE A 116 -8.62 24.68 11.82
N GLN A 117 -9.13 24.79 13.05
CA GLN A 117 -9.57 26.08 13.60
C GLN A 117 -8.43 27.11 13.62
N ILE A 118 -7.21 26.70 13.98
CA ILE A 118 -6.04 27.59 13.93
C ILE A 118 -5.69 27.96 12.50
N ILE A 119 -5.69 27.00 11.56
CA ILE A 119 -5.41 27.27 10.13
C ILE A 119 -6.43 28.26 9.55
N ASP A 120 -7.72 28.06 9.81
CA ASP A 120 -8.78 28.94 9.33
C ASP A 120 -8.63 30.35 9.94
N ALA A 121 -8.32 30.45 11.24
CA ALA A 121 -8.05 31.74 11.88
C ALA A 121 -6.82 32.46 11.30
N LEU A 122 -5.75 31.72 10.99
CA LEU A 122 -4.55 32.26 10.35
C LEU A 122 -4.84 32.75 8.94
N ARG A 123 -5.59 31.99 8.13
CA ARG A 123 -5.96 32.38 6.76
C ARG A 123 -6.88 33.59 6.70
N VAL A 124 -7.76 33.77 7.70
CA VAL A 124 -8.59 34.97 7.82
C VAL A 124 -7.75 36.19 8.19
N SER A 125 -6.79 36.02 9.11
CA SER A 125 -5.98 37.12 9.63
C SER A 125 -4.85 37.53 8.68
N TRP A 126 -4.30 36.57 7.92
CA TRP A 126 -3.23 36.75 6.94
C TRP A 126 -3.59 36.00 5.66
N PRO A 127 -4.45 36.58 4.81
CA PRO A 127 -4.87 35.95 3.57
C PRO A 127 -3.71 35.85 2.59
N GLU A 128 -3.56 34.65 2.00
CA GLU A 128 -2.61 34.37 0.93
C GLU A 128 -3.35 33.86 -0.30
N PRO A 129 -2.79 34.04 -1.51
CA PRO A 129 -3.35 33.48 -2.73
C PRO A 129 -3.52 31.95 -2.61
N ASN A 130 -4.64 31.44 -3.10
CA ASN A 130 -4.83 30.02 -3.23
C ASN A 130 -4.06 29.50 -4.45
N GLU A 131 -2.82 29.08 -4.23
CA GLU A 131 -1.98 28.51 -5.28
C GLU A 131 -2.08 26.97 -5.29
N PRO A 132 -2.28 26.35 -6.47
CA PRO A 132 -2.17 24.91 -6.60
C PRO A 132 -0.76 24.46 -6.25
N HIS A 133 -0.65 23.41 -5.45
CA HIS A 133 0.63 22.77 -5.18
C HIS A 133 1.13 22.09 -6.45
N SER A 134 2.11 22.72 -7.07
CA SER A 134 2.68 22.31 -8.35
C SER A 134 4.03 21.64 -8.13
N PRO A 135 4.44 20.71 -9.00
CA PRO A 135 5.75 20.08 -8.89
C PRO A 135 6.86 21.14 -8.94
N PRO A 136 7.94 20.98 -8.15
CA PRO A 136 9.06 21.92 -8.20
C PRO A 136 9.66 21.97 -9.62
N PRO A 137 10.29 23.09 -10.02
CA PRO A 137 10.90 23.19 -11.34
C PRO A 137 12.07 22.21 -11.47
N ASN A 138 12.31 21.72 -12.70
CA ASN A 138 13.44 20.84 -13.06
C ASN A 138 13.47 19.48 -12.33
N VAL A 139 12.34 18.99 -11.84
CA VAL A 139 12.23 17.65 -11.24
C VAL A 139 11.89 16.59 -12.28
N ASN A 140 12.30 15.35 -12.04
CA ASN A 140 12.01 14.23 -12.92
C ASN A 140 10.65 13.59 -12.58
N LEU A 141 9.56 14.33 -12.80
CA LEU A 141 8.19 13.84 -12.66
C LEU A 141 7.49 13.79 -14.01
N LYS A 142 6.71 12.73 -14.23
CA LYS A 142 5.87 12.55 -15.41
C LYS A 142 4.46 12.15 -15.01
N ARG A 143 3.48 12.57 -15.80
CA ARG A 143 2.11 12.06 -15.72
C ARG A 143 2.00 10.83 -16.62
N VAL A 144 1.51 9.72 -16.07
CA VAL A 144 1.28 8.47 -16.81
C VAL A 144 -0.04 7.84 -16.39
N GLU A 145 -0.58 6.96 -17.24
CA GLU A 145 -1.76 6.19 -16.88
C GLU A 145 -1.42 5.03 -15.95
N PHE A 146 -2.32 4.79 -15.00
CA PHE A 146 -2.35 3.65 -14.11
C PHE A 146 -3.71 2.96 -14.21
N CYS A 147 -3.73 1.66 -13.93
CA CYS A 147 -4.96 0.95 -13.64
C CYS A 147 -5.54 1.47 -12.33
N ALA A 148 -6.77 2.00 -12.36
CA ALA A 148 -7.44 2.60 -11.19
C ALA A 148 -7.65 1.60 -10.04
N VAL A 149 -7.64 0.31 -10.35
CA VAL A 149 -7.93 -0.78 -9.40
C VAL A 149 -6.65 -1.33 -8.77
N SER A 150 -5.61 -1.57 -9.57
CA SER A 150 -4.36 -2.19 -9.09
C SER A 150 -3.30 -1.18 -8.67
N GLY A 151 -3.34 0.06 -9.18
CA GLY A 151 -2.28 1.05 -9.04
C GLY A 151 -1.03 0.77 -9.90
N ASP A 152 -1.02 -0.35 -10.64
CA ASP A 152 0.04 -0.70 -11.59
C ASP A 152 -0.22 -0.06 -12.97
N LEU A 153 0.78 -0.09 -13.86
CA LEU A 153 0.62 0.37 -15.24
C LEU A 153 -0.48 -0.45 -15.95
N PRO A 154 -1.36 0.16 -16.74
CA PRO A 154 -2.53 -0.51 -17.25
C PRO A 154 -2.19 -1.57 -18.30
N GLY A 155 -2.75 -2.77 -18.11
CA GLY A 155 -2.75 -3.82 -19.13
C GLY A 155 -3.84 -3.62 -20.18
N PRO A 156 -3.92 -4.50 -21.20
CA PRO A 156 -4.93 -4.41 -22.26
C PRO A 156 -6.38 -4.55 -21.74
N HIS A 157 -6.57 -5.25 -20.63
CA HIS A 157 -7.89 -5.50 -20.04
C HIS A 157 -8.30 -4.48 -18.96
N CYS A 158 -7.48 -3.45 -18.71
CA CYS A 158 -7.80 -2.40 -17.74
C CYS A 158 -8.75 -1.37 -18.35
N ILE A 159 -10.03 -1.46 -17.99
CA ILE A 159 -11.09 -0.54 -18.44
C ILE A 159 -11.01 0.80 -17.70
N HIS A 160 -10.79 0.75 -16.39
CA HIS A 160 -10.70 1.95 -15.55
C HIS A 160 -9.24 2.38 -15.39
N ARG A 161 -8.92 3.55 -15.96
CA ARG A 161 -7.60 4.15 -15.93
C ARG A 161 -7.65 5.49 -15.23
N VAL A 162 -6.59 5.81 -14.50
CA VAL A 162 -6.39 7.13 -13.87
C VAL A 162 -5.01 7.63 -14.27
N GLU A 163 -4.90 8.93 -14.49
CA GLU A 163 -3.60 9.54 -14.72
C GLU A 163 -3.04 10.03 -13.38
N ASP A 164 -1.81 9.65 -13.06
CA ASP A 164 -1.12 10.10 -11.86
C ASP A 164 0.37 10.38 -12.12
N TRP A 165 1.06 10.88 -11.10
CA TRP A 165 2.48 11.16 -11.15
C TRP A 165 3.34 9.90 -11.02
N PHE A 166 4.46 9.91 -11.74
CA PHE A 166 5.43 8.84 -11.84
C PHE A 166 6.84 9.41 -11.84
N ILE A 167 7.76 8.79 -11.09
CA ILE A 167 9.17 9.16 -11.04
C ILE A 167 9.96 8.18 -11.92
N PRO A 168 10.42 8.58 -13.12
CA PRO A 168 11.20 7.70 -13.98
C PRO A 168 12.47 7.16 -13.31
N GLY A 169 12.63 5.85 -13.36
CA GLY A 169 13.75 5.14 -12.75
C GLY A 169 13.57 4.80 -11.26
N ILE A 170 12.52 5.29 -10.61
CA ILE A 170 12.23 5.01 -9.19
C ILE A 170 10.88 4.32 -9.01
N SER A 171 9.82 4.85 -9.63
CA SER A 171 8.48 4.27 -9.55
C SER A 171 8.46 2.87 -10.21
N PRO A 172 7.75 1.89 -9.62
CA PRO A 172 7.69 0.54 -10.17
C PRO A 172 7.13 0.52 -11.60
N ILE A 173 7.83 -0.17 -12.51
CA ILE A 173 7.35 -0.44 -13.86
C ILE A 173 6.76 -1.85 -13.86
N LYS A 174 5.58 -1.98 -13.25
CA LYS A 174 4.81 -3.23 -13.19
C LYS A 174 3.50 -3.02 -13.95
N THR A 175 3.19 -3.94 -14.87
CA THR A 175 1.89 -3.97 -15.54
C THR A 175 0.87 -4.68 -14.66
N CYS A 176 -0.38 -4.22 -14.68
CA CYS A 176 -1.50 -4.79 -13.96
C CYS A 176 -1.65 -6.29 -14.27
N ASP A 177 -1.61 -7.10 -13.22
CA ASP A 177 -1.83 -8.55 -13.21
C ASP A 177 -3.20 -8.93 -12.60
N VAL A 178 -3.98 -7.95 -12.14
CA VAL A 178 -5.32 -8.15 -11.57
C VAL A 178 -6.35 -8.42 -12.65
N HIS A 179 -6.36 -7.64 -13.75
CA HIS A 179 -7.33 -7.83 -14.82
C HIS A 179 -6.84 -8.86 -15.82
N GLN A 180 -7.46 -10.04 -15.83
CA GLN A 180 -7.08 -11.13 -16.72
C GLN A 180 -8.25 -11.56 -17.59
N GLU A 181 -7.98 -11.79 -18.87
CA GLU A 181 -8.92 -12.45 -19.79
C GLU A 181 -8.94 -13.95 -19.47
N ILE A 182 -10.14 -14.46 -19.26
CA ILE A 182 -10.44 -15.86 -18.98
C ILE A 182 -11.30 -16.39 -20.12
N LEU A 183 -10.92 -17.56 -20.65
CA LEU A 183 -11.69 -18.28 -21.65
C LEU A 183 -12.76 -19.12 -20.95
N VAL A 184 -14.01 -18.92 -21.34
CA VAL A 184 -15.17 -19.62 -20.79
C VAL A 184 -15.86 -20.36 -21.92
N ASP A 185 -16.04 -21.67 -21.78
CA ASP A 185 -16.80 -22.47 -22.73
C ASP A 185 -18.26 -22.01 -22.77
N ALA A 186 -18.75 -21.66 -23.96
CA ALA A 186 -20.09 -21.09 -24.11
C ALA A 186 -21.19 -22.08 -23.71
N ALA A 187 -20.96 -23.38 -23.90
CA ALA A 187 -21.91 -24.44 -23.62
C ALA A 187 -22.01 -24.77 -22.12
N THR A 188 -20.88 -24.93 -21.43
CA THR A 188 -20.86 -25.33 -20.01
C THR A 188 -20.80 -24.15 -19.04
N GLY A 189 -20.35 -22.98 -19.48
CA GLY A 189 -20.05 -21.85 -18.61
C GLY A 189 -18.80 -22.06 -17.74
N LEU A 190 -18.01 -23.09 -18.01
CA LEU A 190 -16.80 -23.43 -17.26
C LEU A 190 -15.56 -22.86 -17.94
N ARG A 191 -14.54 -22.54 -17.13
CA ARG A 191 -13.27 -22.01 -17.63
C ARG A 191 -12.49 -23.08 -18.38
N VAL A 192 -11.83 -22.70 -19.47
CA VAL A 192 -10.86 -23.54 -20.19
C VAL A 192 -9.49 -22.86 -20.23
N PRO A 193 -8.37 -23.61 -20.25
CA PRO A 193 -7.04 -23.00 -20.19
C PRO A 193 -6.56 -22.44 -21.54
N ILE A 194 -7.06 -22.98 -22.66
CA ILE A 194 -6.65 -22.61 -24.02
C ILE A 194 -7.84 -22.64 -24.98
N ASP A 195 -7.69 -21.91 -26.08
CA ASP A 195 -8.53 -22.06 -27.26
C ASP A 195 -7.92 -23.15 -28.15
N ASP A 196 -8.49 -24.35 -28.09
CA ASP A 196 -8.10 -25.50 -28.92
C ASP A 196 -8.91 -25.60 -30.23
N GLY A 197 -9.78 -24.62 -30.50
CA GLY A 197 -10.66 -24.59 -31.67
C GLY A 197 -11.75 -25.65 -31.67
N THR A 198 -11.91 -26.43 -30.60
CA THR A 198 -12.93 -27.49 -30.51
C THR A 198 -14.23 -27.02 -29.85
N ARG A 199 -14.24 -25.81 -29.29
CA ARG A 199 -15.33 -25.23 -28.51
C ARG A 199 -15.60 -23.80 -28.93
N GLU A 200 -16.85 -23.37 -28.75
CA GLU A 200 -17.19 -21.96 -28.83
C GLU A 200 -16.85 -21.29 -27.49
N LEU A 201 -15.96 -20.29 -27.51
CA LEU A 201 -15.43 -19.67 -26.29
C LEU A 201 -15.87 -18.22 -26.16
N ARG A 202 -16.30 -17.84 -24.96
CA ARG A 202 -16.45 -16.44 -24.54
C ARG A 202 -15.17 -15.99 -23.85
N ARG A 203 -14.72 -14.78 -24.19
CA ARG A 203 -13.59 -14.10 -23.54
C ARG A 203 -14.15 -13.11 -22.53
N GLU A 204 -13.93 -13.38 -21.27
CA GLU A 204 -14.48 -12.60 -20.16
C GLU A 204 -13.33 -12.11 -19.28
N VAL A 205 -13.38 -10.85 -18.85
CA VAL A 205 -12.33 -10.26 -17.99
C VAL A 205 -12.74 -10.41 -16.53
N TYR A 206 -11.83 -10.94 -15.72
CA TYR A 206 -12.01 -11.12 -14.28
C TYR A 206 -10.92 -10.36 -13.51
N GLU A 207 -11.27 -9.90 -12.30
CA GLU A 207 -10.31 -9.38 -11.33
C GLU A 207 -9.75 -10.54 -10.49
N LEU A 208 -8.56 -11.04 -10.85
CA LEU A 208 -7.86 -12.05 -10.07
C LEU A 208 -7.12 -11.38 -8.92
N TRP A 209 -7.82 -11.31 -7.78
CA TRP A 209 -7.24 -10.79 -6.57
C TRP A 209 -6.42 -11.83 -5.82
N PRO A 210 -5.32 -11.39 -5.19
CA PRO A 210 -4.60 -12.16 -4.20
C PRO A 210 -5.49 -12.74 -3.10
N SER A 211 -5.24 -13.98 -2.67
CA SER A 211 -6.01 -14.68 -1.64
C SER A 211 -6.13 -13.91 -0.30
N ASP A 212 -5.11 -13.14 0.06
CA ASP A 212 -5.09 -12.30 1.26
C ASP A 212 -5.99 -11.07 1.13
N LEU A 213 -6.04 -10.45 -0.06
CA LEU A 213 -6.95 -9.35 -0.35
C LEU A 213 -8.40 -9.82 -0.45
N LEU A 214 -8.66 -11.01 -1.03
CA LEU A 214 -10.00 -11.59 -1.05
C LEU A 214 -10.59 -11.75 0.36
N LYS A 215 -9.80 -12.24 1.32
CA LYS A 215 -10.24 -12.30 2.73
C LYS A 215 -10.56 -10.95 3.34
N LEU A 216 -9.81 -9.91 2.98
CA LEU A 216 -10.09 -8.55 3.44
C LEU A 216 -11.38 -8.03 2.83
N PHE A 217 -11.62 -8.28 1.54
CA PHE A 217 -12.86 -7.92 0.87
C PHE A 217 -14.06 -8.65 1.48
N GLU A 218 -13.97 -9.96 1.73
CA GLU A 218 -15.02 -10.72 2.40
C GLU A 218 -15.35 -10.14 3.79
N ARG A 219 -14.32 -9.84 4.60
CA ARG A 219 -14.51 -9.21 5.93
C ARG A 219 -15.14 -7.83 5.85
N ALA A 220 -14.88 -7.09 4.77
CA ALA A 220 -15.50 -5.80 4.49
C ALA A 220 -16.91 -5.92 3.88
N GLY A 221 -17.41 -7.14 3.63
CA GLY A 221 -18.70 -7.38 2.96
C GLY A 221 -18.68 -7.10 1.45
N LEU A 222 -17.49 -7.00 0.86
CA LEU A 222 -17.28 -6.74 -0.57
C LEU A 222 -17.08 -8.08 -1.29
N SER A 223 -18.15 -8.67 -1.82
CA SER A 223 -18.02 -9.88 -2.64
C SER A 223 -17.37 -9.55 -3.98
N ARG A 224 -16.26 -10.21 -4.31
CA ARG A 224 -15.59 -10.10 -5.62
C ARG A 224 -16.06 -11.20 -6.55
N HIS A 225 -16.23 -10.86 -7.82
CA HIS A 225 -16.63 -11.82 -8.85
C HIS A 225 -15.43 -12.71 -9.19
N SER A 226 -15.48 -13.97 -8.74
CA SER A 226 -14.42 -14.94 -9.01
C SER A 226 -14.62 -15.63 -10.36
N PRO A 227 -13.55 -16.05 -11.05
CA PRO A 227 -13.69 -16.82 -12.29
C PRO A 227 -14.45 -18.13 -12.05
N PRO A 228 -15.17 -18.64 -13.07
CA PRO A 228 -15.78 -19.96 -12.99
C PRO A 228 -14.70 -21.03 -12.83
N PRO A 229 -15.03 -22.19 -12.21
CA PRO A 229 -14.09 -23.29 -12.09
C PRO A 229 -13.71 -23.85 -13.47
N PHE A 230 -12.56 -24.51 -13.55
CA PHE A 230 -12.10 -25.17 -14.77
C PHE A 230 -13.04 -26.31 -15.19
N LEU A 231 -13.15 -26.51 -16.50
CA LEU A 231 -13.83 -27.66 -17.09
C LEU A 231 -13.06 -28.95 -16.71
N PRO A 232 -13.70 -29.93 -16.06
CA PRO A 232 -13.02 -31.17 -15.64
C PRO A 232 -12.30 -31.86 -16.79
N GLY A 233 -11.06 -32.30 -16.54
CA GLY A 233 -10.21 -32.93 -17.56
C GLY A 233 -9.43 -31.97 -18.45
N THR A 234 -9.65 -30.65 -18.34
CA THR A 234 -8.83 -29.64 -19.01
C THR A 234 -7.75 -29.02 -18.11
N GLU A 235 -7.71 -29.39 -16.83
CA GLU A 235 -6.78 -28.92 -15.79
C GLU A 235 -5.31 -29.30 -16.01
N SER A 236 -4.98 -29.93 -17.15
CA SER A 236 -3.64 -30.37 -17.56
C SER A 236 -2.55 -29.32 -17.31
N GLU A 237 -1.30 -29.78 -17.21
CA GLU A 237 0.03 -29.12 -17.10
C GLU A 237 0.18 -27.67 -17.65
N PHE A 238 -0.72 -27.23 -18.54
CA PHE A 238 -0.88 -25.88 -19.05
C PHE A 238 -1.63 -24.91 -18.12
N ALA A 239 -2.57 -25.36 -17.29
CA ALA A 239 -3.20 -24.55 -16.24
C ALA A 239 -2.13 -24.07 -15.24
N ALA A 240 -1.13 -24.92 -14.95
CA ALA A 240 0.07 -24.57 -14.20
C ALA A 240 0.96 -23.49 -14.85
N ARG A 241 0.74 -23.16 -16.13
CA ARG A 241 1.44 -22.05 -16.82
C ARG A 241 0.61 -20.77 -16.88
N SER A 242 -0.67 -20.84 -16.54
CA SER A 242 -1.59 -19.70 -16.56
C SER A 242 -1.78 -19.12 -15.14
N GLY A 243 -1.79 -17.80 -15.02
CA GLY A 243 -1.86 -17.09 -13.73
C GLY A 243 -0.51 -16.98 -12.99
N ASN A 244 -0.54 -16.43 -11.78
CA ASN A 244 0.66 -16.10 -11.02
C ASN A 244 1.04 -17.23 -10.05
N PRO A 245 2.33 -17.60 -9.98
CA PRO A 245 2.78 -18.54 -8.96
C PRO A 245 2.60 -17.97 -7.54
N PRO A 246 2.38 -18.83 -6.54
CA PRO A 246 2.24 -18.38 -5.16
C PRO A 246 3.51 -17.66 -4.70
N LYS A 247 3.37 -16.44 -4.19
CA LYS A 247 4.47 -15.63 -3.66
C LYS A 247 4.49 -15.73 -2.14
N ILE A 248 5.57 -16.25 -1.57
CA ILE A 248 5.74 -16.33 -0.12
C ILE A 248 5.83 -14.91 0.45
N ILE A 249 4.93 -14.57 1.36
CA ILE A 249 4.85 -13.27 2.05
C ILE A 249 5.25 -13.37 3.52
N SER A 250 5.25 -14.59 4.08
CA SER A 250 5.77 -14.87 5.41
C SER A 250 6.46 -16.24 5.40
N PRO A 251 7.75 -16.31 5.78
CA PRO A 251 8.64 -15.18 6.10
C PRO A 251 8.85 -14.27 4.87
N SER A 252 8.86 -12.95 5.07
CA SER A 252 9.02 -11.99 3.97
C SER A 252 10.44 -12.01 3.42
N ASP A 253 10.56 -11.84 2.11
CA ASP A 253 11.78 -11.99 1.34
C ASP A 253 12.79 -10.86 1.65
N ALA A 254 13.54 -11.01 2.75
CA ALA A 254 14.66 -10.16 3.12
C ALA A 254 15.48 -10.83 4.22
N ARG A 255 16.31 -11.85 3.91
CA ARG A 255 17.29 -12.44 4.86
C ARG A 255 16.72 -12.52 6.29
N ALA A 256 15.50 -13.03 6.42
CA ALA A 256 14.75 -12.91 7.66
C ALA A 256 15.46 -13.76 8.71
N THR A 257 16.37 -13.13 9.46
CA THR A 257 17.00 -13.74 10.62
C THR A 257 15.90 -13.73 11.67
N LEU A 258 15.14 -14.81 11.71
CA LEU A 258 14.13 -15.01 12.74
C LEU A 258 14.88 -15.32 14.04
N VAL A 259 15.18 -14.28 14.82
CA VAL A 259 15.78 -14.42 16.15
C VAL A 259 14.66 -14.85 17.10
N GLY A 260 14.77 -16.07 17.60
CA GLY A 260 13.71 -16.77 18.33
C GLY A 260 13.22 -16.07 19.59
N VAL A 261 11.92 -15.77 19.60
CA VAL A 261 11.10 -15.78 20.82
C VAL A 261 10.04 -16.89 20.77
N SER A 262 9.77 -17.45 19.58
CA SER A 262 8.93 -18.65 19.38
C SER A 262 9.54 -19.57 18.32
N SER A 263 9.63 -20.87 18.61
CA SER A 263 10.07 -21.94 17.70
C SER A 263 9.05 -22.28 16.59
N GLU A 264 8.17 -21.32 16.28
CA GLU A 264 7.02 -21.45 15.40
C GLU A 264 7.09 -20.33 14.36
N ILE A 265 7.23 -20.72 13.10
CA ILE A 265 7.39 -19.81 11.96
C ILE A 265 6.07 -19.79 11.19
N PRO A 266 5.38 -18.64 11.09
CA PRO A 266 4.17 -18.54 10.29
C PRO A 266 4.54 -18.56 8.81
N LEU A 267 3.95 -19.49 8.07
CA LEU A 267 4.05 -19.61 6.63
C LEU A 267 2.80 -19.04 5.99
N ARG A 268 3.00 -18.08 5.09
CA ARG A 268 1.93 -17.43 4.32
C ARG A 268 2.40 -17.18 2.91
N ALA A 269 1.55 -17.48 1.96
CA ALA A 269 1.76 -17.16 0.55
C ALA A 269 0.55 -16.40 0.02
N LYS A 270 0.85 -15.51 -0.91
CA LYS A 270 -0.09 -14.83 -1.77
C LYS A 270 -0.29 -15.68 -3.01
N ALA A 271 -1.52 -16.11 -3.29
CA ALA A 271 -1.84 -16.91 -4.46
C ALA A 271 -3.00 -16.29 -5.24
N ASP A 272 -3.21 -16.73 -6.48
CA ASP A 272 -4.34 -16.29 -7.30
C ASP A 272 -5.69 -16.72 -6.67
N ALA A 273 -6.76 -16.02 -7.05
CA ALA A 273 -8.11 -16.19 -6.51
C ALA A 273 -8.68 -17.62 -6.61
N ASP A 274 -8.25 -18.38 -7.62
CA ASP A 274 -8.70 -19.73 -7.93
C ASP A 274 -7.94 -20.82 -7.17
N VAL A 275 -6.90 -20.47 -6.40
CA VAL A 275 -6.14 -21.40 -5.57
C VAL A 275 -6.90 -21.72 -4.30
N ARG A 276 -7.09 -23.01 -3.99
CA ARG A 276 -7.74 -23.45 -2.75
C ARG A 276 -6.74 -23.92 -1.71
N GLU A 277 -5.73 -24.68 -2.13
CA GLU A 277 -4.70 -25.24 -1.25
C GLU A 277 -3.28 -24.81 -1.64
N ILE A 278 -2.43 -24.64 -0.63
CA ILE A 278 -0.99 -24.44 -0.78
C ILE A 278 -0.25 -25.53 0.00
N TYR A 279 0.66 -26.19 -0.68
CA TYR A 279 1.55 -27.22 -0.19
C TYR A 279 2.92 -26.61 0.09
N TRP A 280 3.41 -26.80 1.31
CA TRP A 280 4.64 -26.18 1.79
C TRP A 280 5.78 -27.20 1.91
N PHE A 281 6.95 -26.82 1.42
CA PHE A 281 8.16 -27.64 1.49
C PHE A 281 9.35 -26.82 1.99
N ALA A 282 10.20 -27.44 2.81
CA ALA A 282 11.55 -26.97 3.11
C ALA A 282 12.54 -27.89 2.40
N ASP A 283 13.21 -27.37 1.39
CA ASP A 283 14.04 -28.10 0.44
C ASP A 283 13.24 -29.25 -0.22
N LYS A 284 13.48 -30.49 0.22
CA LYS A 284 12.78 -31.70 -0.26
C LYS A 284 11.79 -32.26 0.76
N THR A 285 11.64 -31.61 1.92
CA THR A 285 10.82 -32.09 3.03
C THR A 285 9.45 -31.42 3.01
N PHE A 286 8.40 -32.22 2.96
CA PHE A 286 7.03 -31.71 3.08
C PHE A 286 6.75 -31.24 4.51
N ILE A 287 6.33 -29.98 4.66
CA ILE A 287 6.00 -29.36 5.95
C ILE A 287 4.52 -29.61 6.27
N GLY A 288 3.64 -29.40 5.30
CA GLY A 288 2.20 -29.48 5.47
C GLY A 288 1.45 -28.74 4.37
N LYS A 289 0.12 -28.72 4.47
CA LYS A 289 -0.75 -27.96 3.57
C LYS A 289 -1.64 -26.99 4.34
N SER A 290 -2.01 -25.90 3.70
CA SER A 290 -2.97 -24.92 4.21
C SER A 290 -3.94 -24.50 3.11
N ARG A 291 -5.08 -23.91 3.48
CA ARG A 291 -5.87 -23.17 2.49
C ARG A 291 -5.08 -21.96 2.00
N ALA A 292 -5.36 -21.49 0.80
CA ALA A 292 -4.61 -20.43 0.12
C ALA A 292 -4.48 -19.11 0.90
N ALA A 293 -5.38 -18.86 1.83
CA ALA A 293 -5.43 -17.63 2.61
C ALA A 293 -5.16 -17.86 4.11
N ASP A 294 -4.95 -19.11 4.55
CA ASP A 294 -4.68 -19.47 5.93
C ASP A 294 -3.18 -19.40 6.25
N VAL A 295 -2.84 -19.41 7.55
CA VAL A 295 -1.46 -19.45 8.04
C VAL A 295 -1.13 -20.89 8.43
N LEU A 296 -0.02 -21.43 7.92
CA LEU A 296 0.55 -22.69 8.41
C LEU A 296 1.69 -22.40 9.38
N THR A 297 1.70 -23.01 10.55
CA THR A 297 2.79 -22.85 11.50
C THR A 297 3.84 -23.95 11.29
N TRP A 298 5.10 -23.56 11.04
CA TRP A 298 6.22 -24.47 10.86
C TRP A 298 7.16 -24.46 12.06
N LYS A 299 7.43 -25.64 12.61
CA LYS A 299 8.47 -25.86 13.63
C LYS A 299 9.72 -26.41 12.95
N SER A 300 10.78 -25.62 12.94
CA SER A 300 12.05 -25.98 12.30
C SER A 300 13.22 -25.84 13.26
N PRO A 301 14.22 -26.74 13.19
CA PRO A 301 15.54 -26.47 13.71
C PRO A 301 16.16 -25.22 13.06
N PRO A 302 17.13 -24.57 13.74
CA PRO A 302 17.99 -23.57 13.11
C PRO A 302 18.70 -24.14 11.89
N GLY A 303 18.78 -23.34 10.82
CA GLY A 303 19.32 -23.77 9.54
C GLY A 303 18.92 -22.84 8.41
N THR A 304 19.57 -23.03 7.27
CA THR A 304 19.19 -22.40 6.00
C THR A 304 18.33 -23.35 5.21
N TYR A 305 17.17 -22.90 4.75
CA TYR A 305 16.23 -23.69 3.97
C TYR A 305 15.79 -22.94 2.71
N GLN A 306 15.58 -23.67 1.62
CA GLN A 306 14.77 -23.19 0.50
C GLN A 306 13.30 -23.51 0.79
N LEU A 307 12.53 -22.49 1.14
CA LEU A 307 11.10 -22.63 1.37
C LEU A 307 10.36 -22.54 0.03
N ILE A 308 9.50 -23.52 -0.25
CA ILE A 308 8.73 -23.62 -1.49
C ILE A 308 7.24 -23.67 -1.13
N ALA A 309 6.45 -22.81 -1.78
CA ALA A 309 5.00 -22.89 -1.80
C ALA A 309 4.57 -23.40 -3.18
N LEU A 310 3.81 -24.49 -3.21
CA LEU A 310 3.22 -25.09 -4.41
C LEU A 310 1.70 -25.00 -4.29
N ASP A 311 1.01 -24.47 -5.29
CA ASP A 311 -0.45 -24.42 -5.28
C ASP A 311 -1.09 -25.69 -5.88
N ASP A 312 -2.41 -25.82 -5.72
CA ASP A 312 -3.21 -26.94 -6.23
C ASP A 312 -3.34 -26.98 -7.76
N HIS A 313 -2.87 -25.95 -8.46
CA HIS A 313 -2.73 -25.92 -9.92
C HIS A 313 -1.32 -26.27 -10.40
N GLY A 314 -0.39 -26.59 -9.48
CA GLY A 314 0.98 -27.00 -9.80
C GLY A 314 1.98 -25.86 -10.00
N ARG A 315 1.60 -24.60 -9.72
CA ARG A 315 2.50 -23.43 -9.76
C ARG A 315 3.28 -23.33 -8.47
N SER A 316 4.55 -22.94 -8.54
CA SER A 316 5.38 -22.79 -7.34
C SER A 316 6.15 -21.49 -7.28
N GLY A 317 6.34 -21.00 -6.05
CA GLY A 317 7.26 -19.93 -5.72
C GLY A 317 8.17 -20.37 -4.58
N SER A 318 9.36 -19.78 -4.50
CA SER A 318 10.32 -20.11 -3.46
C SER A 318 11.05 -18.88 -2.93
N CYS A 319 11.48 -18.96 -1.68
CA CYS A 319 12.37 -17.99 -1.06
C CYS A 319 13.40 -18.71 -0.17
N ARG A 320 14.50 -18.03 0.16
CA ARG A 320 15.53 -18.55 1.06
C ARG A 320 15.31 -18.00 2.46
N VAL A 321 15.35 -18.87 3.46
CA VAL A 321 15.12 -18.53 4.87
C VAL A 321 16.30 -19.00 5.72
N ASP A 322 16.79 -18.12 6.60
CA ASP A 322 17.86 -18.42 7.56
C ASP A 322 17.30 -18.35 8.99
N ILE A 323 17.15 -19.51 9.63
CA ILE A 323 16.60 -19.66 10.98
C ILE A 323 17.79 -19.79 11.95
N ARG A 324 17.84 -18.97 13.00
CA ARG A 324 18.93 -18.96 13.99
C ARG A 324 18.45 -19.28 15.39
#